data_AF-A0A7T4YEN6-F1
#
_entry.id   AF-A0A7T4YEN6-F1
#
_cell.length_a   1.000
_cell.length_b   1.000
_cell.length_c   1.000
_cell.angle_alpha   90.00
_cell.angle_beta   90.00
_cell.angle_gamma   90.00
#
_symmetry.space_group_name_H-M   'P 1'
#
loop_
_entity.id
_entity.type
_entity.pdbx_description
1 polymer ?
#
loop_
_entity_poly.entity_id
_entity_poly.type
_entity_poly.pdbx_seq_one_letter_code
_entity_poly.pdbx_strand_id
1 'polypeptide(L)'
;MRSHVIDEREVLVTRKGLGLGFLILSFGLLAIACVRIVGYGQSGWDLLGLFVLGNVAVAVYMGIHKVYTWKWGAIMGGVFGFVFGFLYSYIW
;
A
#
# COMPACT_ATOMS: atom_id res chain seq x y z
N MET A 1 -18.54 6.29 34.18
CA MET A 1 -17.75 6.27 32.93
C MET A 1 -16.47 5.50 33.21
N ARG A 2 -16.35 4.27 32.69
CA ARG A 2 -15.17 3.41 32.89
C ARG A 2 -14.15 3.80 31.82
N SER A 3 -13.06 4.46 32.19
CA SER A 3 -11.97 4.77 31.26
C SER A 3 -11.39 3.45 30.76
N HIS A 4 -11.57 3.17 29.46
CA HIS A 4 -10.95 2.03 28.82
C HIS A 4 -9.44 2.25 28.92
N VAL A 5 -8.77 1.52 29.82
CA VAL A 5 -7.30 1.55 29.90
C VAL A 5 -6.82 0.84 28.65
N ILE A 6 -6.32 1.61 27.68
CA ILE A 6 -5.76 1.07 26.44
C ILE A 6 -4.43 0.43 26.81
N ASP A 7 -4.36 -0.90 26.68
CA ASP A 7 -3.14 -1.65 26.92
C ASP A 7 -2.14 -1.36 25.80
N GLU A 8 -0.89 -1.07 26.17
CA GLU A 8 0.18 -0.77 25.21
C GLU A 8 0.39 -1.95 24.22
N ARG A 9 0.11 -3.18 24.67
CA ARG A 9 0.20 -4.38 23.82
C ARG A 9 -0.83 -4.37 22.71
N GLU A 10 -2.06 -3.96 23.00
CA GLU A 10 -3.12 -3.88 21.98
C GLU A 10 -2.75 -2.87 20.89
N VAL A 11 -2.24 -1.70 21.29
CA VAL A 11 -1.79 -0.67 20.33
C VAL A 11 -0.70 -1.19 19.41
N LEU A 12 0.29 -1.92 19.96
CA LEU A 12 1.39 -2.48 19.17
C LEU A 12 0.91 -3.55 18.19
N VAL A 13 -0.01 -4.42 18.61
CA VAL A 13 -0.59 -5.46 17.75
C VAL A 13 -1.42 -4.83 16.64
N THR A 14 -2.29 -3.88 16.96
CA THR A 14 -3.12 -3.18 15.96
C THR A 14 -2.25 -2.46 14.94
N ARG A 15 -1.19 -1.77 15.36
CA ARG A 15 -0.30 -1.04 14.45
C ARG A 15 0.49 -1.96 13.52
N LYS A 16 0.98 -3.09 14.03
CA LYS A 16 1.67 -4.11 13.22
C LYS A 16 0.72 -4.82 12.26
N GLY A 17 -0.49 -5.14 12.72
CA GLY A 17 -1.54 -5.76 11.92
C GLY A 17 -1.97 -4.86 10.75
N LEU A 18 -2.14 -3.56 10.98
CA LEU A 18 -2.43 -2.58 9.93
C LEU A 18 -1.32 -2.51 8.87
N GLY A 19 -0.05 -2.53 9.29
CA GLY A 19 1.08 -2.55 8.36
C GLY A 19 1.15 -3.82 7.49
N LEU A 20 0.87 -4.98 8.08
CA LEU A 20 0.81 -6.26 7.36
C LEU A 20 -0.38 -6.32 6.40
N GLY A 21 -1.56 -5.89 6.86
CA GLY A 21 -2.76 -5.81 6.03
C GLY A 21 -2.57 -4.89 4.83
N PHE A 22 -1.90 -3.75 5.02
CA PHE A 22 -1.55 -2.84 3.93
C PHE A 22 -0.60 -3.50 2.92
N LEU A 23 0.43 -4.22 3.37
CA LEU A 23 1.34 -4.95 2.47
C LEU A 23 0.59 -6.00 1.66
N ILE A 24 -0.24 -6.82 2.31
CA ILE A 24 -1.01 -7.88 1.64
C ILE A 24 -1.98 -7.28 0.62
N LEU A 25 -2.73 -6.22 0.98
CA LEU A 25 -3.65 -5.56 0.06
C LEU A 25 -2.92 -4.91 -1.11
N SER A 26 -1.83 -4.20 -0.85
CA SER A 26 -1.07 -3.51 -1.89
C SER A 26 -0.44 -4.51 -2.86
N PHE A 27 0.36 -5.46 -2.36
CA PHE A 27 1.01 -6.46 -3.21
C PHE A 27 0.01 -7.42 -3.86
N GLY A 28 -1.08 -7.78 -3.18
CA GLY A 28 -2.16 -8.59 -3.74
C GLY A 28 -2.85 -7.90 -4.91
N LEU A 29 -3.20 -6.61 -4.76
CA LEU A 29 -3.81 -5.83 -5.84
C LEU A 29 -2.86 -5.67 -7.03
N LEU A 30 -1.58 -5.44 -6.77
CA LEU A 30 -0.54 -5.33 -7.78
C LEU A 30 -0.36 -6.65 -8.56
N ALA A 31 -0.37 -7.79 -7.86
CA ALA A 31 -0.29 -9.11 -8.46
C ALA A 31 -1.49 -9.38 -9.37
N ILE A 32 -2.71 -9.05 -8.92
CA ILE A 32 -3.92 -9.19 -9.74
C ILE A 32 -3.84 -8.29 -10.98
N ALA A 33 -3.39 -7.05 -10.83
CA ALA A 33 -3.19 -6.14 -11.96
C ALA A 33 -2.19 -6.71 -12.97
N CYS A 34 -1.06 -7.26 -12.50
CA CYS A 34 -0.05 -7.86 -13.35
C CYS A 34 -0.59 -9.09 -14.11
N VAL A 35 -1.29 -10.00 -13.43
CA VAL A 35 -1.93 -11.16 -14.07
C VAL A 35 -2.97 -10.73 -15.11
N ARG A 36 -3.76 -9.70 -14.81
CA ARG A 36 -4.76 -9.18 -15.75
C ARG A 36 -4.14 -8.58 -17.00
N ILE A 37 -3.06 -7.81 -16.85
CA ILE A 37 -2.38 -7.15 -17.97
C ILE A 37 -1.59 -8.16 -18.80
N VAL A 38 -0.79 -9.02 -18.17
CA VAL A 38 0.11 -9.97 -18.86
C VAL A 38 -0.63 -11.21 -19.33
N GLY A 39 -1.51 -11.78 -18.50
CA GLY A 39 -2.20 -13.03 -18.78
C GLY A 39 -3.42 -12.86 -19.69
N TYR A 40 -4.16 -11.76 -19.55
CA TYR A 40 -5.41 -11.55 -20.27
C TYR A 40 -5.37 -10.39 -21.27
N GLY A 41 -4.27 -9.63 -21.35
CA GLY A 41 -4.14 -8.47 -22.23
C GLY A 41 -5.17 -7.37 -21.93
N GLN A 42 -5.75 -7.36 -20.74
CA GLN A 42 -6.80 -6.43 -20.36
C GLN A 42 -6.21 -5.17 -19.73
N SER A 43 -6.96 -4.07 -19.83
CA SER A 43 -6.66 -2.83 -19.12
C SER A 43 -6.67 -3.08 -17.61
N GLY A 44 -5.52 -2.88 -16.96
CA GLY A 44 -5.36 -2.93 -15.50
C GLY A 44 -5.32 -1.55 -14.84
N TRP A 45 -5.72 -0.49 -15.57
CA TRP A 45 -5.67 0.89 -15.11
C TRP A 45 -6.58 1.17 -13.90
N ASP A 46 -7.70 0.46 -13.79
CA ASP A 46 -8.60 0.50 -12.64
C ASP A 46 -7.94 -0.01 -11.36
N LEU A 47 -7.28 -1.17 -11.45
CA LEU A 47 -6.55 -1.80 -10.35
C LEU A 47 -5.31 -0.99 -9.97
N LEU A 48 -4.58 -0.45 -10.95
CA LEU A 48 -3.46 0.47 -10.70
C LEU A 48 -3.95 1.79 -10.06
N GLY A 49 -5.10 2.32 -10.45
CA GLY A 49 -5.71 3.48 -9.82
C GLY A 49 -6.06 3.23 -8.35
N LEU A 50 -6.70 2.09 -8.07
CA LEU A 50 -7.00 1.64 -6.70
C LEU A 50 -5.73 1.44 -5.87
N PHE A 51 -4.68 0.91 -6.50
CA PHE A 51 -3.38 0.73 -5.86
C PHE A 51 -2.78 2.07 -5.42
N VAL A 52 -2.72 3.04 -6.33
CA VAL A 52 -2.18 4.38 -6.06
C VAL A 52 -3.02 5.07 -4.97
N LEU A 53 -4.35 5.05 -5.08
CA LEU A 53 -5.25 5.63 -4.08
C LEU A 53 -5.05 5.02 -2.69
N GLY A 54 -4.94 3.69 -2.60
CA GLY A 54 -4.68 3.00 -1.33
C GLY A 54 -3.35 3.39 -0.70
N ASN A 55 -2.28 3.46 -1.50
CA ASN A 55 -0.96 3.87 -1.04
C ASN A 55 -0.94 5.35 -0.60
N VAL A 56 -1.61 6.24 -1.34
CA VAL A 56 -1.74 7.66 -0.97
C VAL A 56 -2.51 7.81 0.34
N ALA A 57 -3.63 7.09 0.53
CA ALA A 57 -4.39 7.14 1.78
C ALA A 57 -3.55 6.73 2.99
N VAL A 58 -2.72 5.68 2.85
CA VAL A 58 -1.80 5.26 3.91
C VAL A 58 -0.67 6.26 4.14
N ALA A 59 -0.09 6.82 3.08
CA ALA A 59 0.93 7.86 3.20
C ALA A 59 0.40 9.09 3.94
N VAL A 60 -0.83 9.53 3.63
CA VAL A 60 -1.52 10.62 4.32
C VAL A 60 -1.75 10.26 5.79
N TYR A 61 -2.26 9.07 6.08
CA TYR A 61 -2.48 8.62 7.46
C TYR A 61 -1.19 8.62 8.28
N MET A 62 -0.10 8.07 7.71
CA MET A 62 1.21 8.06 8.35
C MET A 62 1.80 9.46 8.53
N GLY A 63 1.57 10.36 7.57
CA GLY A 63 1.98 11.76 7.64
C GLY A 63 1.30 12.52 8.76
N ILE A 64 -0.03 12.39 8.89
CA ILE A 64 -0.82 13.01 9.96
C ILE A 64 -0.35 12.52 11.33
N HIS A 65 -0.10 11.22 11.48
CA HIS A 65 0.32 10.62 12.74
C HIS A 65 1.83 10.70 13.00
N LYS A 66 2.60 11.39 12.13
CA LYS A 66 4.08 11.51 12.20
C LYS A 66 4.81 10.18 12.42
N VAL A 67 4.27 9.08 11.88
CA VAL A 67 4.86 7.72 11.97
C VAL A 67 5.83 7.46 10.82
N TYR A 68 6.19 8.51 10.07
CA TYR A 68 7.02 8.39 8.90
C TYR A 68 8.43 7.96 9.31
N THR A 69 8.79 6.72 8.96
CA THR A 69 10.15 6.23 9.12
C THR A 69 10.77 6.04 7.75
N TRP A 70 12.07 6.25 7.64
CA TRP A 70 12.82 6.15 6.39
C TRP A 70 12.57 4.83 5.63
N LYS A 71 12.40 3.73 6.36
CA LYS A 71 12.09 2.40 5.81
C LYS A 71 10.77 2.39 5.02
N TRP A 72 9.73 3.06 5.52
CA TRP A 72 8.46 3.16 4.82
C TRP A 72 8.54 4.04 3.58
N GLY A 73 9.37 5.09 3.61
CA GLY A 73 9.68 5.89 2.42
C GLY A 73 10.34 5.05 1.31
N ALA A 74 11.29 4.18 1.66
CA ALA A 74 11.90 3.26 0.72
C ALA A 74 10.92 2.22 0.15
N ILE A 75 10.03 1.66 0.98
CA ILE A 75 8.98 0.72 0.52
C ILE A 75 8.03 1.41 -0.45
N MET A 76 7.51 2.60 -0.09
CA MET A 76 6.63 3.38 -0.97
C MET A 76 7.36 3.74 -2.26
N GLY A 77 8.60 4.20 -2.19
CA GLY A 77 9.42 4.53 -3.36
C GLY A 77 9.63 3.34 -4.30
N GLY A 78 9.95 2.16 -3.76
CA GLY A 78 10.10 0.93 -4.56
C GLY A 78 8.78 0.50 -5.21
N VAL A 79 7.67 0.61 -4.46
CA VAL A 79 6.32 0.34 -4.93
C VAL A 79 5.93 1.27 -6.09
N PHE A 80 6.10 2.59 -5.93
CA PHE A 80 5.81 3.56 -6.98
C PHE A 80 6.76 3.39 -8.17
N GLY A 81 8.03 3.10 -7.92
CA GLY A 81 9.03 2.81 -8.96
C GLY A 81 8.65 1.60 -9.81
N PHE A 82 8.13 0.54 -9.19
CA PHE A 82 7.64 -0.63 -9.92
C PHE A 82 6.46 -0.27 -10.82
N VAL A 83 5.47 0.47 -10.31
CA VAL A 83 4.32 0.92 -11.11
C VAL A 83 4.76 1.82 -12.27
N PHE A 84 5.66 2.77 -12.02
CA PHE A 84 6.19 3.66 -13.06
C PHE A 84 7.01 2.90 -14.11
N GLY A 85 7.86 1.95 -13.69
CA GLY A 85 8.61 1.09 -14.61
C GLY A 85 7.69 0.23 -15.47
N PHE A 86 6.65 -0.33 -14.87
CA PHE A 86 5.63 -1.10 -15.59
C PHE A 86 4.85 -0.24 -16.58
N LEU A 87 4.47 0.98 -16.20
CA LEU A 87 3.84 1.97 -17.09
C LEU A 87 4.75 2.36 -18.25
N TYR A 88 6.03 2.63 -17.98
CA TYR A 88 7.01 2.99 -19.00
C TYR A 88 7.15 1.88 -20.05
N SER A 89 7.20 0.61 -19.61
CA SER A 89 7.27 -0.56 -20.49
C SER A 89 6.01 -0.80 -21.34
N TYR A 90 4.88 -0.19 -20.99
CA TYR A 90 3.62 -0.38 -21.72
C TYR A 90 3.36 0.74 -22.75
N ILE A 91 4.09 1.85 -22.64
CA ILE A 91 3.96 3.04 -23.50
C ILE A 91 4.95 2.98 -24.69
N TRP A 92 6.06 2.23 -24.57
CA TRP A 92 7.09 2.02 -25.59
C TRP A 92 7.21 0.55 -25.96
#